data_AF-A0A1Q5BR57-F1
#
_entry.id   AF-A0A1Q5BR57-F1
#
_cell.length_a   1.000
_cell.length_b   1.000
_cell.length_c   1.000
_cell.angle_alpha   90.00
_cell.angle_beta   90.00
_cell.angle_gamma   90.00
#
_symmetry.space_group_name_H-M   'P 1'
#
loop_
_entity.id
_entity.type
_entity.pdbx_description
1 polymer ?
#
loop_
_entity_poly.entity_id
_entity_poly.type
_entity_poly.pdbx_seq_one_letter_code
_entity_poly.pdbx_strand_id
1 'polypeptide(L)'
;MRCKHWRRVPVGLVQEARQLAPAGCVDRAVRCQLSVHEGDEHYGLLAELDEYGIALWLRWREHWMNLVVLRDCPVAAPGPDGDGCCLFAGHPEQHTWENAPREVSCVS
;
A
#
# COMPACT_ATOMS: atom_id res chain seq x y z
N MET A 1 -10.87 -6.97 -3.00
CA MET A 1 -9.98 -7.22 -4.16
C MET A 1 -9.08 -6.00 -4.35
N ARG A 2 -7.84 -6.17 -4.83
CA ARG A 2 -6.91 -5.05 -5.07
C ARG A 2 -7.07 -4.46 -6.47
N CYS A 3 -6.68 -3.20 -6.63
CA CYS A 3 -6.61 -2.52 -7.91
C CYS A 3 -5.69 -3.29 -8.88
N LYS A 4 -6.09 -3.37 -10.16
CA LYS A 4 -5.40 -4.17 -11.18
C LYS A 4 -4.30 -3.39 -11.92
N HIS A 5 -4.14 -2.10 -11.64
CA HIS A 5 -3.17 -1.26 -12.33
C HIS A 5 -1.74 -1.62 -11.91
N TRP A 6 -0.88 -1.73 -12.92
CA TRP A 6 0.56 -1.96 -12.77
C TRP A 6 1.33 -0.79 -13.35
N ARG A 7 2.50 -0.50 -12.76
CA ARG A 7 3.42 0.49 -13.31
C ARG A 7 4.84 -0.03 -13.27
N ARG A 8 5.56 0.16 -14.39
CA ARG A 8 7.02 0.01 -14.44
C ARG A 8 7.66 1.22 -13.77
N VAL A 9 8.64 0.97 -12.91
CA VAL A 9 9.40 2.01 -12.22
C VAL A 9 10.49 2.50 -13.18
N PRO A 10 10.54 3.80 -13.54
CA PRO A 10 11.61 4.36 -14.37
C PRO A 10 12.98 4.14 -13.74
N VAL A 11 14.01 3.98 -14.58
CA VAL A 11 15.37 3.69 -14.11
C VAL A 11 15.90 4.74 -13.12
N GLY A 12 15.60 6.02 -13.33
CA GLY A 12 15.99 7.09 -12.40
C GLY A 12 15.36 6.93 -11.02
N LEU A 13 14.05 6.60 -10.97
CA LEU A 13 13.35 6.34 -9.71
C LEU A 13 13.81 5.04 -9.05
N VAL A 14 14.19 4.00 -9.81
CA VAL A 14 14.79 2.78 -9.23
C VAL A 14 16.13 3.10 -8.57
N GLN A 15 16.95 3.94 -9.20
CA GLN A 15 18.24 4.34 -8.63
C GLN A 15 18.06 5.17 -7.36
N GLU A 16 17.15 6.14 -7.38
CA GLU A 16 16.79 6.96 -6.22
C GLU A 16 16.23 6.08 -5.08
N ALA A 17 15.31 5.17 -5.39
CA ALA A 17 14.74 4.26 -4.41
C ALA A 17 15.81 3.37 -3.74
N ARG A 18 16.81 2.91 -4.49
CA ARG A 18 17.93 2.13 -3.93
C ARG A 18 18.83 2.92 -3.00
N GLN A 19 18.91 4.24 -3.17
CA GLN A 19 19.65 5.10 -2.23
C GLN A 19 18.87 5.26 -0.92
N LEU A 20 17.54 5.26 -0.98
CA LEU A 20 16.66 5.34 0.19
C LEU A 20 16.52 4.00 0.93
N ALA A 21 16.57 2.88 0.20
CA ALA A 21 16.43 1.53 0.73
C ALA A 21 17.68 0.67 0.44
N PRO A 22 18.87 1.00 0.97
CA PRO A 22 20.14 0.39 0.56
C PRO A 22 20.27 -1.09 0.93
N ALA A 23 19.54 -1.57 1.94
CA ALA A 23 19.50 -2.97 2.33
C ALA A 23 18.44 -3.80 1.56
N GLY A 24 17.54 -3.13 0.82
CA GLY A 24 16.37 -3.75 0.20
C GLY A 24 16.53 -3.99 -1.30
N CYS A 25 15.89 -5.04 -1.78
CA CYS A 25 15.62 -5.15 -3.21
C CYS A 25 14.49 -4.18 -3.58
N VAL A 26 14.70 -3.38 -4.63
CA VAL A 26 13.67 -2.48 -5.16
C VAL A 26 13.07 -3.11 -6.41
N ASP A 27 11.76 -3.31 -6.37
CA ASP A 27 11.01 -3.84 -7.51
C ASP A 27 11.07 -2.89 -8.71
N ARG A 28 11.15 -3.47 -9.92
CA ARG A 28 11.17 -2.71 -11.19
C ARG A 28 9.77 -2.48 -11.76
N ALA A 29 8.77 -3.13 -11.18
CA ALA A 29 7.36 -2.95 -11.51
C ALA A 29 6.53 -3.26 -10.28
N VAL A 30 5.53 -2.44 -10.02
CA VAL A 30 4.66 -2.57 -8.84
C VAL A 30 3.20 -2.58 -9.26
N ARG A 31 2.39 -3.34 -8.53
CA ARG A 31 0.93 -3.29 -8.63
C ARG A 31 0.40 -2.27 -7.63
N CYS A 32 -0.70 -1.59 -7.97
CA CYS A 32 -1.42 -0.79 -6.99
C CYS A 32 -1.86 -1.67 -5.82
N GLN A 33 -1.50 -1.26 -4.62
CA GLN A 33 -1.81 -1.95 -3.36
C GLN A 33 -3.19 -1.57 -2.82
N LEU A 34 -3.75 -0.43 -3.25
CA LEU A 34 -5.09 -0.01 -2.83
C LEU A 34 -6.16 -1.04 -3.24
N SER A 35 -7.30 -1.00 -2.54
CA SER A 35 -8.53 -1.67 -2.96
C SER A 35 -8.96 -1.21 -4.36
N VAL A 36 -9.93 -1.89 -4.98
CA VAL A 36 -10.51 -1.40 -6.24
C VAL A 36 -11.07 0.00 -6.01
N HIS A 37 -10.61 0.97 -6.82
CA HIS A 37 -10.95 2.38 -6.68
C HIS A 37 -11.13 3.02 -8.07
N GLU A 38 -11.91 4.10 -8.13
CA GLU A 38 -12.15 4.89 -9.34
C GLU A 38 -11.18 6.09 -9.47
N GLY A 39 -10.38 6.36 -8.44
CA GLY A 39 -9.39 7.43 -8.44
C GLY A 39 -8.24 7.20 -9.44
N ASP A 40 -7.62 8.28 -9.91
CA ASP A 40 -6.50 8.26 -10.87
C ASP A 40 -5.13 8.04 -10.22
N GLU A 41 -5.09 8.11 -8.89
CA GLU A 41 -3.88 8.00 -8.10
C GLU A 41 -3.70 6.60 -7.55
N HIS A 42 -2.49 6.08 -7.70
CA HIS A 42 -2.14 4.72 -7.34
C HIS A 42 -0.87 4.69 -6.52
N TYR A 43 -0.76 3.65 -5.69
CA TYR A 43 0.34 3.46 -4.76
C TYR A 43 0.83 2.01 -4.79
N GLY A 44 2.12 1.82 -4.96
CA GLY A 44 2.77 0.52 -5.04
C GLY A 44 3.99 0.49 -4.15
N LEU A 45 4.02 -0.48 -3.24
CA LEU A 45 5.13 -0.68 -2.31
C LEU A 45 6.41 -1.03 -3.09
N LEU A 46 7.52 -0.35 -2.76
CA LEU A 46 8.83 -0.61 -3.35
C LEU A 46 9.79 -1.30 -2.38
N ALA A 47 9.78 -0.89 -1.11
CA ALA A 47 10.61 -1.47 -0.07
C ALA A 47 10.08 -1.07 1.32
N GLU A 48 10.24 -1.96 2.28
CA GLU A 48 10.19 -1.61 3.71
C GLU A 48 11.50 -0.91 4.09
N LEU A 49 11.42 0.18 4.85
CA LEU A 49 12.59 0.97 5.27
C LEU A 49 13.03 0.66 6.70
N ASP A 50 12.11 0.30 7.59
CA ASP A 50 12.42 -0.08 8.96
C ASP A 50 11.44 -1.12 9.54
N GLU A 51 11.72 -1.57 10.76
CA GLU A 51 10.87 -2.50 11.53
C GLU A 51 9.67 -1.79 12.20
N TYR A 52 9.59 -0.48 12.10
CA TYR A 52 8.58 0.36 12.77
C TYR A 52 7.44 0.78 11.82
N GLY A 53 7.37 0.13 10.65
CA GLY A 53 6.33 0.37 9.66
C GLY A 53 6.52 1.67 8.91
N ILE A 54 7.75 1.98 8.47
CA ILE A 54 8.00 3.01 7.46
C ILE A 54 8.37 2.31 6.16
N ALA A 55 7.70 2.68 5.08
CA ALA A 55 7.90 2.09 3.77
C ALA A 55 8.06 3.14 2.67
N LEU A 56 8.78 2.74 1.62
CA LEU A 56 8.95 3.49 0.39
C LEU A 56 7.92 3.04 -0.64
N TRP A 57 7.21 4.00 -1.21
CA TRP A 57 6.14 3.77 -2.18
C TRP A 57 6.42 4.50 -3.49
N LEU A 58 6.06 3.87 -4.60
CA LEU A 58 5.80 4.57 -5.84
C LEU A 58 4.38 5.13 -5.79
N ARG A 59 4.24 6.44 -5.92
CA ARG A 59 2.97 7.11 -6.17
C ARG A 59 2.92 7.51 -7.64
N TRP A 60 1.82 7.20 -8.32
CA TRP A 60 1.66 7.58 -9.73
C TRP A 60 0.23 7.93 -10.12
N ARG A 61 0.15 8.71 -11.19
CA ARG A 61 -1.02 8.99 -12.03
C ARG A 61 -0.62 8.71 -13.49
N GLU A 62 -1.49 8.95 -14.46
CA GLU A 62 -1.19 8.68 -15.87
C GLU A 62 0.10 9.37 -16.37
N HIS A 63 0.24 10.66 -16.05
CA HIS A 63 1.33 11.51 -16.55
C HIS A 63 2.42 11.82 -15.53
N TRP A 64 2.32 11.31 -14.31
CA TRP A 64 3.22 11.68 -13.22
C TRP A 64 3.51 10.50 -12.31
N MET A 65 4.74 10.46 -11.78
CA MET A 65 5.19 9.45 -10.84
C MET A 65 6.33 10.00 -9.99
N ASN A 66 6.33 9.64 -8.71
CA ASN A 66 7.37 10.00 -7.76
C ASN A 66 7.49 8.96 -6.65
N LEU A 67 8.56 9.09 -5.86
CA LEU A 67 8.74 8.32 -4.64
C LEU A 67 8.15 9.08 -3.45
N VAL A 68 7.52 8.35 -2.53
CA VAL A 68 7.04 8.88 -1.25
C VAL A 68 7.38 7.89 -0.13
N VAL A 69 7.83 8.43 1.01
CA VAL A 69 8.05 7.65 2.23
C VAL A 69 6.85 7.85 3.14
N LEU A 70 6.18 6.76 3.51
CA LEU A 70 4.95 6.81 4.29
C LEU A 70 5.03 5.80 5.44
N ARG A 71 4.42 6.17 6.57
CA ARG A 71 4.21 5.28 7.70
C ARG A 71 3.03 4.36 7.42
N ASP A 72 3.08 3.15 7.96
CA ASP A 72 2.00 2.18 7.97
C ASP A 72 0.79 2.72 8.72
N CYS A 73 -0.37 2.24 8.30
CA CYS A 73 -1.63 2.56 8.92
C CYS A 73 -1.66 1.92 10.31
N PRO A 74 -1.89 2.69 11.40
CA PRO A 74 -1.85 2.17 12.76
C PRO A 74 -3.07 1.30 13.10
N VAL A 75 -4.04 1.17 12.17
CA VAL A 75 -5.27 0.43 12.38
C VAL A 75 -5.01 -1.06 12.16
N ALA A 76 -5.25 -1.86 13.20
CA ALA A 76 -5.27 -3.31 13.12
C ALA A 76 -6.67 -3.84 12.73
N ALA A 77 -6.74 -5.07 12.19
CA ALA A 77 -8.01 -5.74 11.99
C ALA A 77 -8.82 -5.83 13.30
N PRO A 78 -10.16 -5.86 13.25
CA PRO A 78 -10.99 -6.11 14.40
C PRO A 78 -10.85 -7.59 14.80
N GLY A 79 -10.08 -7.85 15.86
CA GLY A 79 -9.99 -9.18 16.46
C GLY A 79 -8.61 -9.49 17.05
N PRO A 80 -8.51 -10.51 17.93
CA PRO A 80 -7.27 -10.89 18.60
C PRO A 80 -6.21 -11.46 17.65
N ASP A 81 -6.61 -11.98 16.47
CA ASP A 81 -5.69 -12.54 15.47
C ASP A 81 -5.18 -11.49 14.46
N GLY A 82 -5.89 -10.36 14.32
CA GLY A 82 -5.32 -9.01 14.21
C GLY A 82 -4.30 -8.63 13.14
N ASP A 83 -4.27 -9.24 11.94
CA ASP A 83 -3.38 -8.75 10.88
C ASP A 83 -3.61 -7.23 10.64
N GLY A 84 -2.53 -6.47 10.74
CA GLY A 84 -2.55 -5.02 10.60
C GLY A 84 -2.97 -4.57 9.19
N CYS A 85 -3.44 -3.32 9.07
CA CYS A 85 -3.61 -2.73 7.76
C CYS A 85 -2.25 -2.69 7.01
N CYS A 86 -2.13 -3.43 5.90
CA CYS A 86 -0.91 -3.46 5.10
C CYS A 86 -0.77 -2.24 4.15
N LEU A 87 -1.33 -1.08 4.50
CA LEU A 87 -1.27 0.16 3.71
C LEU A 87 -0.75 1.29 4.59
N PHE A 88 -0.35 2.40 3.97
CA PHE A 88 0.11 3.59 4.67
C PHE A 88 -1.01 4.34 5.40
N ALA A 89 -0.67 5.12 6.43
CA ALA A 89 -1.59 5.94 7.20
C ALA A 89 -2.29 7.00 6.33
N GLY A 90 -3.62 7.11 6.49
CA GLY A 90 -4.44 8.05 5.72
C GLY A 90 -4.73 7.60 4.28
N HIS A 91 -4.57 6.31 3.98
CA HIS A 91 -4.99 5.75 2.70
C HIS A 91 -6.51 5.99 2.47
N PRO A 92 -6.94 6.25 1.22
CA PRO A 92 -8.30 6.74 0.95
C PRO A 92 -9.37 5.64 1.00
N GLU A 93 -8.98 4.38 0.98
CA GLU A 93 -9.89 3.25 0.88
C GLU A 93 -10.27 2.71 2.27
N GLN A 94 -11.44 2.07 2.38
CA GLN A 94 -11.79 1.37 3.61
C GLN A 94 -10.95 0.10 3.78
N HIS A 95 -10.71 -0.28 5.03
CA HIS A 95 -10.06 -1.54 5.33
C HIS A 95 -10.93 -2.70 4.88
N THR A 96 -10.29 -3.80 4.50
CA THR A 96 -10.99 -4.93 3.88
C THR A 96 -11.99 -5.59 4.85
N TRP A 97 -11.71 -5.55 6.15
CA TRP A 97 -12.59 -6.05 7.21
C TRP A 97 -13.80 -5.15 7.50
N GLU A 98 -13.76 -3.86 7.16
CA GLU A 98 -14.91 -2.95 7.34
C GLU A 98 -16.04 -3.28 6.34
N ASN A 99 -15.69 -3.95 5.24
CA ASN A 99 -16.62 -4.38 4.20
C ASN A 99 -17.12 -5.81 4.38
N ALA A 100 -16.71 -6.52 5.45
CA ALA A 100 -17.29 -7.83 5.75
C ALA A 100 -18.77 -7.64 6.13
N PRO A 101 -19.70 -8.42 5.56
CA PRO A 101 -21.10 -8.33 5.96
C PRO A 101 -21.19 -8.58 7.46
N ARG A 102 -21.87 -7.69 8.19
CA ARG A 102 -22.25 -7.95 9.59
C ARG A 102 -22.91 -9.32 9.61
N GLU A 103 -22.28 -10.29 10.25
CA GLU A 103 -22.97 -11.54 10.58
C GLU A 103 -24.18 -11.13 11.41
N VAL A 104 -25.37 -11.27 10.81
CA VAL A 104 -26.62 -11.10 11.53
C VAL A 104 -26.62 -12.22 12.54
N SER A 105 -26.34 -11.87 13.79
CA SER A 105 -26.38 -12.80 14.90
C SER A 105 -27.83 -13.31 14.99
N CYS A 106 -28.07 -14.51 14.46
CA CYS A 106 -29.31 -15.24 14.68
C CYS A 106 -29.32 -15.66 16.15
N VAL A 107 -29.83 -14.77 17.01
CA VAL A 107 -30.25 -15.17 18.35
C VAL A 107 -31.58 -15.91 18.16
N SER A 108 -31.52 -17.24 18.24
CA SER A 108 -32.70 -18.11 18.37
C SER A 108 -33.27 -18.04 19.79
#